data_AF-A0A3B8HW52-F1
#
_entry.id   AF-A0A3B8HW52-F1
#
_cell.length_a   1.000
_cell.length_b   1.000
_cell.length_c   1.000
_cell.angle_alpha   90.00
_cell.angle_beta   90.00
_cell.angle_gamma   90.00
#
_symmetry.space_group_name_H-M   'P 1'
#
loop_
_entity.id
_entity.type
_entity.pdbx_description
1 polymer ?
#
loop_
_entity_poly.entity_id
_entity_poly.type
_entity_poly.pdbx_seq_one_letter_code
_entity_poly.pdbx_strand_id
1 'polypeptide(L)'
;MRHRGIKQVSISLLIFMLLGMVAGCSGSDSADDLITDDRVTLAAEFAPYTVVPVDEKPTLPAYEINPDLSNVENSSRFQFNAEAQKKLVENGFVVIPGR
;
A
#
# COMPACT_ATOMS: atom_id res chain seq x y z
N MET A 1 -43.37 35.10 32.88
CA MET A 1 -43.54 33.62 32.92
C MET A 1 -42.93 32.88 31.72
N ARG A 2 -42.88 33.47 30.52
CA ARG A 2 -42.37 32.85 29.27
C ARG A 2 -40.88 32.42 29.28
N HIS A 3 -39.98 33.18 29.92
CA HIS A 3 -38.56 32.80 30.05
C HIS A 3 -38.29 31.62 31.01
N ARG A 4 -39.15 31.40 32.01
CA ARG A 4 -38.97 30.31 32.99
C ARG A 4 -39.33 28.96 32.37
N GLY A 5 -40.35 28.94 31.51
CA GLY A 5 -40.74 27.77 30.70
C GLY A 5 -39.68 27.40 29.66
N ILE A 6 -39.10 28.36 28.94
CA ILE A 6 -38.03 28.08 27.95
C ILE A 6 -36.79 27.50 28.63
N LYS A 7 -36.41 28.03 29.81
CA LYS A 7 -35.30 27.48 30.61
C LYS A 7 -35.59 26.05 31.09
N GLN A 8 -36.81 25.78 31.57
CA GLN A 8 -37.19 24.43 31.99
C GLN A 8 -37.21 23.44 30.83
N VAL A 9 -37.76 23.81 29.67
CA VAL A 9 -37.74 22.96 28.46
C VAL A 9 -36.31 22.68 28.01
N SER A 10 -35.43 23.69 28.04
CA SER A 10 -34.03 23.54 27.64
C SER A 10 -33.26 22.60 28.59
N ILE A 11 -33.50 22.70 29.90
CA ILE A 11 -32.89 21.81 30.89
C ILE A 11 -33.41 20.38 30.72
N SER A 12 -34.72 20.20 30.53
CA SER A 12 -35.28 18.87 30.30
C SER A 12 -34.76 18.21 29.02
N LEU A 13 -34.57 18.98 27.94
CA LEU A 13 -33.98 18.50 26.69
C LEU A 13 -32.52 18.06 26.87
N LEU A 14 -31.73 18.84 27.60
CA LEU A 14 -30.33 18.52 27.93
C LEU A 14 -30.22 17.23 28.73
N ILE A 15 -31.10 17.03 29.72
CA ILE A 15 -31.12 15.81 30.54
C ILE A 15 -31.50 14.59 29.68
N PHE A 16 -32.51 14.72 28.82
CA PHE A 16 -32.91 13.63 27.92
C PHE A 16 -31.80 13.21 26.95
N MET A 17 -31.04 14.19 26.42
CA MET A 17 -29.89 13.93 25.55
C MET A 17 -28.75 13.20 26.27
N LEU A 18 -28.49 13.57 27.54
CA LEU A 18 -27.48 12.92 28.37
C LEU A 18 -27.84 11.46 28.71
N LEU A 19 -29.12 11.16 28.99
CA LEU A 19 -29.56 9.78 29.25
C LEU A 19 -29.41 8.86 28.03
N GLY A 20 -29.54 9.40 26.81
CA GLY A 20 -29.36 8.62 25.58
C GLY A 20 -27.94 8.09 25.36
N MET A 21 -26.91 8.74 25.92
CA MET A 21 -25.52 8.31 25.77
C MET A 21 -25.16 7.06 26.59
N VAL A 22 -25.94 6.72 27.62
CA VAL A 22 -25.67 5.57 28.50
C VAL A 22 -26.35 4.28 28.01
N ALA A 23 -27.24 4.38 27.04
CA ALA A 23 -27.91 3.22 26.40
C ALA A 23 -27.20 2.76 25.12
N GLY A 24 -25.87 2.88 25.07
CA GLY A 24 -25.04 2.25 24.04
C GLY A 24 -24.88 0.75 24.34
N CYS A 25 -25.08 -0.08 23.32
CA CYS A 25 -24.99 -1.55 23.40
C CYS A 25 -23.70 -2.01 24.09
N SER A 26 -23.84 -2.63 25.27
CA SER A 26 -22.82 -3.50 25.84
C SER A 26 -22.86 -4.84 25.10
N GLY A 27 -22.35 -4.85 23.86
CA GLY A 27 -21.96 -6.08 23.21
C GLY A 27 -20.70 -6.58 23.90
N SER A 28 -20.85 -7.48 24.87
CA SER A 28 -19.75 -8.29 25.37
C SER A 28 -19.50 -9.42 24.38
N ASP A 29 -19.01 -9.08 23.19
CA ASP A 29 -18.30 -10.06 22.39
C ASP A 29 -16.94 -10.21 23.06
N SER A 30 -16.85 -11.20 23.94
CA SER A 30 -15.60 -11.59 24.57
C SER A 30 -14.59 -11.86 23.46
N ALA A 31 -13.44 -11.19 23.52
CA ALA A 31 -12.30 -11.39 22.60
C ALA A 31 -11.72 -12.82 22.64
N ASP A 32 -12.35 -13.74 23.36
CA ASP A 32 -12.02 -15.17 23.47
C ASP A 32 -12.46 -15.95 22.22
N ASP A 33 -13.44 -15.47 21.44
CA ASP A 33 -13.94 -16.16 20.24
C ASP A 33 -13.08 -15.90 18.98
N LEU A 34 -12.10 -14.99 19.07
CA LEU A 34 -11.13 -14.72 17.99
C LEU A 34 -9.79 -15.42 18.20
N ILE A 35 -9.53 -15.98 19.39
CA ILE A 35 -8.30 -16.72 19.73
C ILE A 35 -8.56 -18.22 19.75
N THR A 36 -9.39 -18.72 18.83
CA THR A 36 -9.55 -20.15 18.57
C THR A 36 -9.23 -20.52 17.13
N ASP A 37 -8.63 -19.60 16.36
CA ASP A 37 -8.22 -19.87 14.97
C ASP A 37 -6.78 -19.43 14.62
N ASP A 38 -5.98 -19.07 15.63
CA ASP A 38 -4.54 -18.81 15.42
C ASP A 38 -3.77 -20.09 15.07
N ARG A 39 -4.27 -21.26 15.51
CA ARG A 39 -3.63 -22.57 15.24
C ARG A 39 -3.86 -23.07 13.82
N VAL A 40 -4.96 -22.69 13.18
CA VAL A 40 -5.25 -23.05 11.77
C VAL A 40 -4.48 -22.11 10.84
N THR A 41 -4.34 -20.84 11.20
CA THR A 41 -3.59 -19.85 10.40
C THR A 41 -2.07 -20.08 10.44
N LEU A 42 -1.49 -20.54 11.55
CA LEU A 42 -0.05 -20.83 11.67
C LEU A 42 0.39 -22.14 10.97
N ALA A 43 -0.58 -23.00 10.61
CA ALA A 43 -0.36 -24.29 9.95
C ALA A 43 -0.67 -24.27 8.45
N ALA A 44 -0.96 -23.10 7.88
CA ALA A 44 -1.01 -22.93 6.43
C ALA A 44 0.42 -23.01 5.88
N GLU A 45 0.93 -24.22 5.69
CA GLU A 45 2.17 -24.44 4.94
C GLU A 45 2.03 -23.79 3.56
N PHE A 46 3.05 -23.03 3.16
CA PHE A 46 3.15 -22.54 1.79
C PHE A 46 3.14 -23.74 0.83
N ALA A 47 2.47 -23.60 -0.31
CA ALA A 47 2.53 -24.60 -1.35
C ALA A 47 4.00 -24.89 -1.72
N PRO A 48 4.37 -26.16 -1.98
CA PRO A 48 5.74 -26.52 -2.29
C PRO A 48 6.22 -25.79 -3.56
N TYR A 49 7.39 -25.17 -3.47
CA TYR A 49 8.05 -24.57 -4.63
C TYR A 49 8.35 -25.65 -5.67
N THR A 50 7.90 -25.43 -6.91
CA THR A 50 8.18 -26.30 -8.04
C THR A 50 8.93 -25.50 -9.10
N VAL A 51 10.11 -25.96 -9.48
CA VAL A 51 10.82 -25.40 -10.64
C VAL A 51 10.07 -25.84 -11.89
N VAL A 52 9.39 -24.91 -12.53
CA VAL A 52 8.81 -25.13 -13.85
C VAL A 52 9.81 -24.63 -14.89
N PRO A 53 10.31 -25.47 -15.80
CA PRO A 53 11.19 -25.00 -16.87
C PRO A 53 10.42 -24.05 -17.78
N VAL A 54 10.98 -22.86 -17.98
CA VAL A 54 10.43 -21.85 -18.88
C VAL A 54 11.17 -21.97 -20.21
N ASP A 55 10.48 -22.42 -21.26
CA ASP A 55 10.98 -22.43 -22.64
C ASP A 55 10.35 -21.25 -23.41
N GLU A 56 10.86 -20.05 -23.13
CA GLU A 56 10.42 -18.83 -23.79
C GLU A 56 11.33 -18.50 -24.97
N LYS A 57 10.72 -18.32 -26.14
CA LYS A 57 11.38 -17.77 -27.33
C LYS A 57 10.95 -16.31 -27.48
N PRO A 58 11.79 -15.33 -27.09
CA PRO A 58 11.42 -13.93 -27.23
C PRO A 58 11.22 -13.61 -28.72
N THR A 59 10.08 -13.00 -29.03
CA THR A 59 9.78 -12.51 -30.40
C THR A 59 10.57 -11.25 -30.73
N LEU A 60 11.06 -10.55 -29.70
CA LEU A 60 11.87 -9.35 -29.86
C LEU A 60 13.34 -9.71 -30.07
N PRO A 61 14.04 -9.03 -31.00
CA PRO A 61 15.48 -9.18 -31.14
C PRO A 61 16.20 -8.68 -29.88
N ALA A 62 17.39 -9.22 -29.64
CA ALA A 62 18.26 -8.71 -28.59
C ALA A 62 18.58 -7.24 -28.84
N TYR A 63 18.42 -6.41 -27.81
CA TYR A 63 18.74 -4.99 -27.87
C TYR A 63 20.15 -4.76 -27.34
N GLU A 64 21.01 -4.18 -28.16
CA GLU A 64 22.37 -3.79 -27.78
C GLU A 64 22.47 -2.27 -27.66
N ILE A 65 23.14 -1.79 -26.62
CA ILE A 65 23.33 -0.36 -26.40
C ILE A 65 24.55 0.12 -27.18
N ASN A 66 24.38 1.21 -27.93
CA ASN A 66 25.48 1.82 -28.66
C ASN A 66 26.49 2.42 -27.67
N PRO A 67 27.80 2.38 -27.99
CA PRO A 67 28.84 2.92 -27.11
C PRO A 67 28.66 4.40 -26.74
N ASP A 68 28.02 5.17 -27.61
CA ASP A 68 27.72 6.60 -27.46
C ASP A 68 26.35 6.87 -26.83
N LEU A 69 25.61 5.84 -26.43
CA LEU A 69 24.25 5.91 -25.89
C LEU A 69 23.24 6.53 -26.88
N SER A 70 23.53 6.56 -28.19
CA SER A 70 22.67 7.22 -29.18
C SER A 70 21.31 6.55 -29.37
N ASN A 71 21.22 5.27 -29.01
CA ASN A 71 19.99 4.49 -29.05
C ASN A 71 19.31 4.40 -27.66
N VAL A 72 19.82 5.10 -26.65
CA VAL A 72 19.25 5.19 -25.31
C VAL A 72 18.45 6.47 -25.19
N GLU A 73 17.16 6.35 -24.88
CA GLU A 73 16.29 7.49 -24.68
C GLU A 73 16.73 8.33 -23.48
N ASN A 74 16.52 9.65 -23.55
CA ASN A 74 16.80 10.61 -22.47
C ASN A 74 18.27 10.73 -22.04
N SER A 75 19.21 10.08 -22.74
CA SER A 75 20.65 10.17 -22.46
C SER A 75 21.17 11.61 -22.49
N SER A 76 20.66 12.44 -23.41
CA SER A 76 21.02 13.85 -23.55
C SER A 76 20.63 14.76 -22.38
N ARG A 77 19.78 14.30 -21.47
CA ARG A 77 19.41 15.03 -20.25
C ARG A 77 20.49 14.98 -19.17
N PHE A 78 21.51 14.16 -19.37
CA PHE A 78 22.56 13.89 -18.42
C PHE A 78 23.93 14.19 -19.04
N GLN A 79 24.88 14.53 -18.18
CA GLN A 79 26.29 14.64 -18.57
C GLN A 79 27.02 13.48 -17.91
N PHE A 80 27.61 12.62 -18.75
CA PHE A 80 28.37 11.47 -18.29
C PHE A 80 29.85 11.75 -18.42
N ASN A 81 30.63 11.29 -17.44
CA ASN A 81 32.05 11.08 -17.65
C ASN A 81 32.26 9.73 -18.37
N ALA A 82 33.48 9.50 -18.86
CA ALA A 82 33.80 8.31 -19.66
C ALA A 82 33.57 6.98 -18.90
N GLU A 83 33.80 6.97 -17.59
CA GLU A 83 33.61 5.77 -16.76
C GLU A 83 32.12 5.42 -16.59
N ALA A 84 31.30 6.42 -16.29
CA ALA A 84 29.85 6.26 -16.18
C ALA A 84 29.23 5.80 -17.49
N GLN A 85 29.63 6.40 -18.62
CA GLN A 85 29.18 5.98 -19.94
C GLN A 85 29.53 4.51 -20.22
N LYS A 86 30.76 4.09 -19.93
CA LYS A 86 31.18 2.69 -20.08
C LYS A 86 30.31 1.76 -19.22
N LYS A 87 30.04 2.12 -17.97
CA LYS A 87 29.17 1.33 -17.09
C LYS A 87 27.73 1.23 -17.57
N LEU A 88 27.20 2.28 -18.20
CA LEU A 88 25.85 2.24 -18.77
C LEU A 88 25.75 1.31 -19.98
N VAL A 89 26.77 1.29 -20.84
CA VAL A 89 26.85 0.36 -21.97
C VAL A 89 26.97 -1.09 -21.48
N GLU A 90 27.73 -1.35 -20.42
CA GLU A 90 27.93 -2.69 -19.85
C GLU A 90 26.65 -3.26 -19.18
N ASN A 91 25.90 -2.43 -18.45
CA ASN A 91 24.82 -2.91 -17.58
C ASN A 91 23.41 -2.65 -18.13
N GLY A 92 23.26 -1.66 -19.01
CA GLY A 92 22.04 -1.39 -19.77
C GLY A 92 20.82 -0.89 -19.00
N PHE A 93 20.97 0.15 -18.17
CA PHE A 93 19.81 0.82 -17.56
C PHE A 93 19.99 2.33 -17.41
N VAL A 94 18.93 3.09 -17.72
CA VAL A 94 18.69 4.45 -17.18
C VAL A 94 17.22 4.59 -16.80
N VAL A 95 16.96 4.88 -15.52
CA VAL A 95 15.63 5.22 -14.99
C VAL A 95 15.66 6.68 -14.52
N ILE A 96 14.64 7.43 -14.92
CA ILE A 96 14.46 8.86 -14.65
C ILE A 96 13.58 9.01 -13.40
N PRO A 97 13.76 10.04 -12.55
CA PRO A 97 13.06 10.13 -11.27
C PRO A 97 11.54 9.98 -11.35
N GLY A 98 10.97 9.21 -10.42
CA GLY A 98 9.63 9.49 -9.92
C GLY A 98 9.67 10.75 -9.04
N ARG A 99 8.58 11.51 -9.05
CA ARG A 99 8.39 12.86 -8.49
C ARG A 99 9.29 13.26 -7.31
#